data_AF-A0A810L8X6-F1
#
_entry.id   AF-A0A810L8X6-F1
#
_cell.length_a   1.000
_cell.length_b   1.000
_cell.length_c   1.000
_cell.angle_alpha   90.00
_cell.angle_beta   90.00
_cell.angle_gamma   90.00
#
_symmetry.space_group_name_H-M   'P 1'
#
loop_
_entity.id
_entity.type
_entity.pdbx_description
1 polymer ?
#
loop_
_entity_poly.entity_id
_entity_poly.type
_entity_poly.pdbx_seq_one_letter_code
_entity_poly.pdbx_strand_id
1 'polypeptide(L)' 'MAAAATNPYRSARLSRGWEPVQLIGRMKVLAGREGLALPDTWLMARQVFLWENLREPVPGYFRYLMSRALGGDA' A
#
# COMPACT_ATOMS: atom_id res chain seq x y z
N MET A 1 18.65 21.35 2.01
CA MET A 1 17.67 20.90 1.01
C MET A 1 16.91 19.74 1.65
N ALA A 2 15.70 19.98 2.16
CA ALA A 2 14.93 18.92 2.82
C ALA A 2 14.61 17.85 1.77
N ALA A 3 15.19 16.65 1.91
CA ALA A 3 14.79 15.52 1.10
C ALA A 3 13.27 15.38 1.24
N ALA A 4 12.52 15.50 0.15
CA ALA A 4 11.09 15.26 0.17
C ALA A 4 10.88 13.91 0.85
N ALA A 5 10.18 13.90 1.99
CA ALA A 5 9.95 12.69 2.77
C ALA A 5 9.33 11.65 1.84
N THR A 6 10.14 10.69 1.40
CA THR A 6 9.71 9.73 0.40
C THR A 6 8.94 8.66 1.15
N ASN A 7 7.66 8.48 0.80
CA ASN A 7 6.83 7.49 1.47
C ASN A 7 7.50 6.10 1.38
N PRO A 8 7.73 5.40 2.51
CA PRO A 8 8.44 4.12 2.52
C PRO A 8 7.75 3.05 1.67
N TYR A 9 6.41 3.06 1.61
CA TYR A 9 5.65 2.12 0.78
C TYR A 9 5.88 2.38 -0.71
N ARG A 10 5.94 3.65 -1.11
CA ARG A 10 6.24 4.03 -2.49
C ARG A 10 7.64 3.59 -2.89
N SER A 11 8.65 3.87 -2.06
CA SER A 11 10.02 3.44 -2.30
C SER A 11 10.13 1.92 -2.41
N ALA A 12 9.49 1.19 -1.49
CA ALA A 12 9.49 -0.27 -1.46
C ALA A 12 8.76 -0.89 -2.66
N ARG A 13 7.69 -0.26 -3.16
CA ARG A 13 6.99 -0.69 -4.36
C ARG A 13 7.85 -0.45 -5.60
N LEU A 14 8.43 0.74 -5.74
CA LEU A 14 9.28 1.09 -6.88
C LEU A 14 10.56 0.26 -6.94
N SER A 15 11.18 -0.07 -5.79
CA SER A 15 12.37 -0.94 -5.76
C SER A 15 12.09 -2.36 -6.24
N ARG A 16 10.82 -2.80 -6.19
CA ARG A 16 10.36 -4.08 -6.71
C ARG A 16 9.88 -4.01 -8.17
N GLY A 17 9.90 -2.84 -8.79
CA GLY A 17 9.32 -2.60 -10.11
C GLY A 17 7.81 -2.83 -10.15
N TRP A 18 7.13 -2.65 -9.00
CA TRP A 18 5.72 -2.98 -8.90
C TRP A 18 4.83 -1.81 -9.29
N GLU A 19 3.75 -2.09 -10.01
CA GLU A 19 2.65 -1.16 -10.21
C GLU A 19 1.70 -1.14 -8.99
N PRO A 20 0.95 -0.06 -8.73
CA PRO A 20 0.01 0.01 -7.61
C PRO A 20 -0.97 -1.16 -7.58
N VAL A 21 -1.41 -1.64 -8.75
CA VAL A 21 -2.33 -2.78 -8.88
C VAL A 21 -1.73 -4.09 -8.36
N GLN A 22 -0.42 -4.28 -8.46
CA GLN A 22 0.26 -5.48 -7.95
C GLN A 22 0.33 -5.46 -6.42
N LEU A 23 0.59 -4.29 -5.83
CA LEU A 23 0.50 -4.09 -4.38
C LEU A 23 -0.93 -4.35 -3.88
N ILE A 24 -1.94 -3.78 -4.55
CA ILE A 24 -3.36 -3.97 -4.20
C ILE A 24 -3.76 -5.44 -4.30
N GLY A 25 -3.33 -6.15 -5.34
CA GLY A 25 -3.58 -7.59 -5.49
C GLY A 25 -3.04 -8.39 -4.30
N ARG A 26 -1.83 -8.08 -3.84
CA ARG A 26 -1.24 -8.71 -2.63
C ARG A 26 -2.04 -8.37 -1.37
N MET A 27 -2.44 -7.12 -1.21
CA MET A 27 -3.29 -6.69 -0.08
C MET A 27 -4.64 -7.43 -0.09
N LYS A 28 -5.26 -7.63 -1.25
CA LYS A 28 -6.51 -8.40 -1.39
C LYS A 28 -6.35 -9.85 -0.98
N VAL A 29 -5.26 -10.50 -1.37
CA VAL A 29 -4.95 -11.86 -0.95
C VAL A 29 -4.75 -11.94 0.57
N LEU A 30 -4.03 -10.98 1.17
CA LEU A 30 -3.83 -10.93 2.62
C LEU A 30 -5.14 -10.70 3.38
N ALA A 31 -5.94 -9.72 2.97
CA ALA A 31 -7.24 -9.45 3.58
C ALA A 31 -8.19 -10.66 3.44
N GLY A 32 -8.18 -11.33 2.28
CA GLY A 32 -8.99 -12.52 2.05
C GLY A 32 -8.61 -13.70 2.96
N ARG A 33 -7.33 -13.83 3.35
CA ARG A 33 -6.90 -14.83 4.35
C ARG A 33 -7.44 -14.53 5.74
N GLU A 34 -7.77 -13.28 6.03
CA GLU A 34 -8.35 -12.82 7.29
C GLU A 34 -9.90 -12.76 7.23
N GLY A 35 -10.51 -13.23 6.14
CA GLY A 35 -11.96 -13.19 5.93
C GLY A 35 -12.49 -11.78 5.61
N LEU A 36 -11.62 -10.84 5.27
CA LEU A 36 -11.97 -9.45 4.96
C LEU A 36 -11.92 -9.19 3.45
N ALA A 37 -12.81 -8.32 2.98
CA ALA A 37 -12.85 -7.86 1.60
C ALA A 37 -12.35 -6.41 1.52
N LEU A 38 -11.42 -6.16 0.60
CA LEU A 38 -10.99 -4.79 0.29
C LEU A 38 -11.92 -4.16 -0.76
N PRO A 39 -11.99 -2.82 -0.81
CA PRO A 39 -12.69 -2.11 -1.86
C PRO A 39 -12.22 -2.48 -3.27
N ASP A 40 -12.97 -2.04 -4.27
CA ASP A 40 -12.64 -2.22 -5.67
C ASP A 40 -11.23 -1.71 -6.02
N THR A 41 -10.62 -2.37 -7.00
CA THR A 41 -9.22 -2.10 -7.37
C THR A 41 -9.01 -0.64 -7.79
N TRP A 42 -10.00 -0.02 -8.44
CA TRP A 42 -9.93 1.39 -8.84
C TRP A 42 -9.95 2.35 -7.63
N LEU A 43 -10.83 2.11 -6.66
CA LEU A 43 -10.87 2.88 -5.41
C LEU A 43 -9.57 2.70 -4.62
N MET A 44 -9.07 1.47 -4.55
CA MET A 44 -7.79 1.17 -3.92
C MET A 44 -6.61 1.85 -4.63
N ALA A 45 -6.61 1.92 -5.97
CA ALA A 45 -5.56 2.60 -6.73
C ALA A 45 -5.51 4.10 -6.39
N ARG A 46 -6.69 4.74 -6.29
CA ARG A 46 -6.79 6.13 -5.84
C ARG A 46 -6.28 6.30 -4.41
N GLN A 47 -6.67 5.42 -3.48
CA GLN A 47 -6.21 5.53 -2.08
C GLN A 47 -4.71 5.28 -1.93
N VAL A 48 -4.17 4.26 -2.59
CA VAL A 48 -2.72 4.00 -2.61
C VAL A 48 -1.98 5.21 -3.16
N PHE A 49 -2.48 5.84 -4.22
CA PHE A 49 -1.88 7.09 -4.72
C PHE A 49 -1.88 8.20 -3.67
N LEU A 50 -3.00 8.44 -2.97
CA LEU A 50 -3.07 9.48 -1.92
C LEU A 50 -2.11 9.18 -0.77
N TRP A 51 -2.07 7.93 -0.31
CA TRP A 51 -1.17 7.47 0.74
C TRP A 51 0.30 7.62 0.35
N GLU A 52 0.69 7.10 -0.82
CA GLU A 52 2.07 7.15 -1.33
C GLU A 52 2.59 8.56 -1.57
N ASN A 53 1.70 9.51 -1.85
CA ASN A 53 2.04 10.92 -2.04
C ASN A 53 1.85 11.75 -0.75
N LEU A 54 1.66 11.09 0.40
CA LEU A 54 1.46 11.73 1.71
C LEU A 54 0.30 12.75 1.71
N ARG A 55 -0.70 12.54 0.86
CA ARG A 55 -1.92 13.36 0.78
C ARG A 55 -2.93 12.97 1.86
N GLU A 56 -2.92 11.70 2.26
CA GLU A 56 -3.76 11.16 3.33
C GLU A 56 -2.95 10.22 4.22
N PRO A 57 -3.26 10.16 5.54
CA PRO A 57 -2.67 9.17 6.42
C PRO A 57 -3.18 7.76 6.05
N VAL A 58 -2.29 6.77 6.13
CA VAL A 58 -2.66 5.37 5.91
C VAL A 58 -3.39 4.85 7.15
N PRO A 59 -4.65 4.39 7.05
CA PRO A 59 -5.36 3.82 8.18
C PRO A 59 -4.66 2.55 8.69
N GLY A 60 -4.81 2.25 9.99
CA GLY A 60 -4.03 1.19 10.66
C GLY A 60 -4.08 -0.18 9.98
N TYR A 61 -5.27 -0.62 9.57
CA TYR A 61 -5.42 -1.90 8.87
C TYR A 61 -4.71 -1.94 7.51
N PHE A 62 -4.85 -0.89 6.71
CA PHE A 62 -4.15 -0.78 5.42
C PHE A 62 -2.65 -0.67 5.59
N ARG A 63 -2.18 -0.01 6.66
CA ARG A 63 -0.76 0.05 7.01
C ARG A 63 -0.19 -1.35 7.24
N TYR A 64 -0.88 -2.14 8.07
CA TYR A 64 -0.54 -3.54 8.30
C TYR A 64 -0.50 -4.34 6.99
N LEU A 65 -1.53 -4.23 6.15
CA LEU A 65 -1.57 -4.93 4.86
C LEU A 65 -0.44 -4.49 3.91
N MET A 66 -0.13 -3.20 3.84
CA MET A 66 0.94 -2.67 2.98
C MET A 66 2.32 -3.13 3.48
N SER A 67 2.59 -3.06 4.78
CA SER A 67 3.84 -3.58 5.38
C SER A 67 4.01 -5.06 5.07
N ARG A 68 2.98 -5.88 5.31
CA ARG A 68 3.00 -7.32 5.05
C ARG A 68 3.13 -7.63 3.55
N ALA A 69 2.42 -6.91 2.68
CA ALA A 69 2.49 -7.10 1.24
C ALA A 69 3.89 -6.76 0.66
N LEU A 70 4.56 -5.79 1.27
CA LEU A 70 5.92 -5.38 0.90
C LEU A 70 7.00 -6.17 1.65
N GLY A 71 6.63 -7.16 2.48
CA GLY A 71 7.58 -8.00 3.21
C GLY A 71 8.32 -7.30 4.34
N GLY A 72 7.76 -6.20 4.88
CA GLY A 72 8.20 -5.63 6.14
C GLY A 72 7.53 -6.34 7.33
N ASP A 73 8.22 -6.36 8.47
CA ASP A 73 7.61 -6.68 9.76
C ASP A 73 6.68 -5.52 10.15
N ALA A 74 5.40 -5.84 10.35
CA ALA A 74 4.31 -4.88 10.53
C ALA A 74 4.15 -4.44 11.97
#